data_AF-A0A541BP38-F1
#
_entry.id   AF-A0A541BP38-F1
#
_cell.length_a   1.000
_cell.length_b   1.000
_cell.length_c   1.000
_cell.angle_alpha   90.00
_cell.angle_beta   90.00
_cell.angle_gamma   90.00
#
_symmetry.space_group_name_H-M   'P 1'
#
loop_
_entity.id
_entity.type
_entity.pdbx_description
1 polymer ?
#
loop_
_entity_poly.entity_id
_entity_poly.type
_entity_poly.pdbx_seq_one_letter_code
_entity_poly.pdbx_strand_id
1 'polypeptide(L)'
;MGAHTSPNDASNEATPAEATAATDLPASEAEINELRKEIDRLDAEILAAIKRRSEVSQIIGRTRMASGGPRLVHSREMKVLERFSDLGQEGHTLAMLLLRLGRGRLGR
;
A
#
# COMPACT_ATOMS: atom_id res chain seq x y z
N MET A 1 -51.23 48.57 6.61
CA MET A 1 -50.71 47.84 7.78
C MET A 1 -50.61 46.37 7.40
N GLY A 2 -49.47 45.72 7.18
CA GLY A 2 -48.09 46.01 7.58
C GLY A 2 -47.62 45.00 8.62
N ALA A 3 -47.05 43.88 8.17
CA ALA A 3 -46.11 42.95 8.84
C ALA A 3 -45.98 41.72 7.91
N HIS A 4 -45.02 41.55 7.00
CA HIS A 4 -43.56 41.51 7.15
C HIS A 4 -43.07 40.63 8.31
N THR A 5 -42.76 39.37 8.00
CA THR A 5 -41.69 38.59 8.64
C THR A 5 -41.24 37.44 7.71
N SER A 6 -40.18 37.70 6.97
CA SER A 6 -39.06 36.78 6.72
C SER A 6 -37.80 37.59 7.06
N PRO A 7 -36.63 37.00 7.38
CA PRO A 7 -36.22 35.59 7.22
C PRO A 7 -35.62 34.99 8.52
N ASN A 8 -35.45 33.66 8.58
CA ASN A 8 -34.47 33.09 9.51
C ASN A 8 -33.21 32.78 8.71
N ASP A 9 -32.18 33.54 9.04
CA ASP A 9 -30.84 33.56 8.48
C ASP A 9 -30.10 32.32 9.01
N ALA A 10 -30.24 31.19 8.32
CA ALA A 10 -29.42 30.02 8.59
C ALA A 10 -28.03 30.28 8.01
N SER A 11 -27.23 30.98 8.82
CA SER A 11 -25.80 31.14 8.65
C SER A 11 -25.18 29.76 8.51
N ASN A 12 -24.82 29.41 7.28
CA ASN A 12 -24.05 28.22 6.96
C ASN A 12 -22.61 28.46 7.43
N GLU A 13 -22.37 28.30 8.73
CA GLU A 13 -21.03 28.18 9.29
C GLU A 13 -20.44 26.84 8.84
N ALA A 14 -19.91 26.83 7.63
CA ALA A 14 -19.04 25.77 7.16
C ALA A 14 -17.86 25.68 8.13
N THR A 15 -17.76 24.54 8.80
CA THR A 15 -16.70 24.25 9.77
C THR A 15 -15.34 24.34 9.06
N PRO A 16 -14.32 25.04 9.60
CA PRO A 16 -13.03 25.25 8.92
C PRO A 16 -12.24 23.97 8.61
N ALA A 17 -12.68 22.83 9.15
CA ALA A 17 -12.02 21.53 9.02
C ALA A 17 -12.31 20.81 7.69
N GLU A 18 -13.33 21.23 6.92
CA GLU A 18 -13.60 20.68 5.57
C GLU A 18 -12.85 21.41 4.45
N ALA A 19 -12.25 22.57 4.73
CA ALA A 19 -11.56 23.38 3.73
C ALA A 19 -10.14 22.88 3.37
N THR A 20 -9.58 21.92 4.12
CA THR A 20 -8.20 21.44 3.89
C THR A 20 -8.11 20.14 3.08
N ALA A 21 -9.23 19.53 2.70
CA ALA A 21 -9.24 18.27 1.93
C ALA A 21 -9.57 18.45 0.43
N ALA A 22 -9.78 19.68 -0.03
CA ALA A 22 -10.29 19.98 -1.37
C ALA A 22 -9.23 20.51 -2.36
N THR A 23 -7.92 20.28 -2.18
CA THR A 23 -6.90 20.98 -3.01
C THR A 23 -5.61 20.20 -3.35
N ASP A 24 -5.66 18.89 -3.57
CA ASP A 24 -4.50 18.14 -4.11
C ASP A 24 -4.84 17.32 -5.36
N LEU A 25 -5.80 17.80 -6.15
CA LEU A 25 -6.01 17.28 -7.50
C LEU A 25 -5.09 18.04 -8.45
N PRO A 26 -4.34 17.36 -9.33
CA PRO A 26 -3.50 18.04 -10.31
C PRO A 26 -4.38 18.96 -11.16
N ALA A 27 -3.99 20.23 -11.24
CA ALA A 27 -4.72 21.28 -11.95
C ALA A 27 -4.44 21.27 -13.46
N SER A 28 -3.46 20.49 -13.91
CA SER A 28 -3.04 20.44 -15.30
C SER A 28 -2.53 19.05 -15.75
N GLU A 29 -2.53 18.82 -17.06
CA GLU A 29 -1.93 17.63 -17.66
C GLU A 29 -0.41 17.56 -17.43
N ALA A 30 0.25 18.72 -17.31
CA ALA A 30 1.67 18.78 -16.96
C ALA A 30 1.94 18.22 -15.55
N GLU A 31 1.11 18.58 -14.56
CA GLU A 31 1.22 18.04 -13.19
C GLU A 31 0.93 16.53 -13.14
N ILE A 32 -0.06 16.04 -13.88
CA ILE A 32 -0.31 14.60 -14.03
C ILE A 32 0.92 13.87 -14.57
N ASN A 33 1.62 14.47 -15.55
CA ASN A 33 2.82 13.87 -16.11
C ASN A 33 3.99 13.84 -15.11
N GLU A 34 4.11 14.83 -14.22
CA GLU A 34 5.10 14.77 -13.13
C GLU A 34 4.75 13.69 -12.09
N LEU A 35 3.47 13.56 -11.72
CA LEU A 35 3.01 12.48 -10.83
C LEU A 35 3.25 11.08 -11.42
N ARG A 36 3.09 10.91 -12.73
CA ARG A 36 3.41 9.64 -13.41
C ARG A 36 4.91 9.34 -13.36
N LYS A 37 5.78 10.33 -13.55
CA LYS A 37 7.23 10.13 -13.38
C LYS A 37 7.57 9.75 -11.94
N GLU A 38 6.84 10.25 -10.96
CA GLU A 38 6.99 9.84 -9.58
C GLU A 38 6.57 8.38 -9.36
N ILE A 39 5.44 7.95 -9.92
CA ILE A 39 5.02 6.55 -9.93
C ILE A 39 6.09 5.67 -10.57
N ASP A 40 6.62 6.04 -11.74
CA ASP A 40 7.65 5.27 -12.44
C ASP A 40 8.92 5.08 -11.57
N ARG A 41 9.31 6.13 -10.82
CA ARG A 41 10.43 6.03 -9.86
C ARG A 41 10.11 5.09 -8.71
N LEU A 42 8.93 5.22 -8.10
CA LEU A 42 8.49 4.35 -7.01
C LEU A 42 8.39 2.89 -7.45
N ASP A 43 7.88 2.64 -8.66
CA ASP A 43 7.78 1.29 -9.24
C ASP A 43 9.17 0.68 -9.47
N ALA A 44 10.14 1.48 -9.92
CA ALA A 44 11.52 1.02 -10.06
C ALA A 44 12.13 0.63 -8.69
N GLU A 45 11.88 1.42 -7.65
CA GLU A 45 12.31 1.14 -6.28
C GLU A 45 11.63 -0.12 -5.71
N ILE A 46 10.32 -0.25 -5.88
CA ILE A 46 9.54 -1.43 -5.48
C ILE A 46 10.08 -2.67 -6.18
N LEU A 47 10.31 -2.61 -7.49
CA LEU A 47 10.83 -3.74 -8.26
C LEU A 47 12.23 -4.15 -7.78
N ALA A 48 13.13 -3.20 -7.53
CA ALA A 48 14.46 -3.47 -7.00
C ALA A 48 14.38 -4.12 -5.61
N ALA A 49 13.52 -3.60 -4.73
CA ALA A 49 13.29 -4.15 -3.40
C ALA A 49 12.73 -5.59 -3.46
N ILE A 50 11.77 -5.86 -4.35
CA ILE A 50 11.18 -7.19 -4.54
C ILE A 50 12.23 -8.20 -5.02
N LYS A 51 13.06 -7.84 -5.99
CA LYS A 51 14.16 -8.70 -6.49
C LYS A 51 15.09 -9.06 -5.34
N ARG A 52 15.57 -8.04 -4.60
CA ARG A 52 16.49 -8.25 -3.48
C ARG A 52 15.86 -9.09 -2.36
N ARG A 53 14.62 -8.81 -2.00
CA ARG A 53 13.87 -9.57 -0.98
C ARG A 53 13.74 -11.04 -1.38
N SER A 54 13.48 -11.30 -2.66
CA SER A 54 13.37 -12.66 -3.20
C SER A 54 14.68 -13.41 -3.09
N GLU A 55 15.81 -12.80 -3.49
CA GLU A 55 17.15 -13.38 -3.36
C GLU A 55 17.49 -13.73 -1.91
N VAL A 56 17.27 -12.79 -0.98
CA VAL A 56 17.53 -13.01 0.46
C VAL A 56 16.68 -14.16 1.00
N SER A 57 15.39 -14.22 0.63
CA SER A 57 14.50 -15.32 1.02
C SER A 57 14.98 -16.68 0.51
N GLN A 58 15.46 -16.74 -0.73
CA GLN A 58 16.02 -17.96 -1.31
C GLN A 58 17.31 -18.39 -0.61
N ILE A 59 18.20 -17.46 -0.28
CA ILE A 59 19.43 -17.74 0.49
C ILE A 59 19.05 -18.35 1.83
N ILE A 60 18.12 -17.74 2.58
CA ILE A 60 17.63 -18.27 3.86
C ILE A 60 17.08 -19.69 3.69
N GLY A 61 16.25 -19.91 2.67
CA GLY A 61 15.69 -21.24 2.37
C GLY A 61 16.77 -22.29 2.12
N ARG A 62 17.77 -21.97 1.28
CA ARG A 62 18.91 -22.87 0.99
C ARG A 62 19.73 -23.17 2.25
N THR A 63 20.05 -22.16 3.05
CA THR A 63 20.82 -22.34 4.30
C THR A 63 20.09 -23.25 5.28
N ARG A 64 18.77 -23.10 5.42
CA ARG A 64 17.96 -23.96 6.30
C ARG A 64 17.93 -25.40 5.82
N MET A 65 17.74 -25.62 4.52
CA MET A 65 17.79 -26.95 3.93
C MET A 65 19.17 -27.60 4.12
N ALA A 66 20.25 -26.86 3.92
CA ALA A 66 21.62 -27.34 4.13
C ALA A 66 21.89 -27.72 5.60
N SER A 67 21.18 -27.10 6.54
CA SER A 67 21.28 -27.40 7.98
C SER A 67 20.30 -28.51 8.45
N GLY A 68 19.64 -29.21 7.52
CA GLY A 68 18.64 -30.24 7.84
C GLY A 68 17.30 -29.69 8.37
N GLY A 69 17.12 -28.37 8.38
CA GLY A 69 15.89 -27.72 8.80
C GLY A 69 14.83 -27.69 7.69
N PRO A 70 13.56 -27.45 8.05
CA PRO A 70 12.51 -27.35 7.05
C PRO A 70 12.77 -26.16 6.13
N ARG A 71 12.36 -26.24 4.86
CA ARG A 71 12.50 -25.13 3.92
C ARG A 71 11.68 -23.90 4.36
N LEU A 72 10.54 -24.14 5.02
CA LEU A 72 9.53 -23.13 5.38
C LEU A 72 9.36 -23.02 6.90
N VAL A 73 8.95 -21.85 7.39
CA VAL A 73 8.52 -21.65 8.79
C VAL A 73 7.18 -20.95 8.76
N HIS A 74 6.13 -21.67 9.17
CA HIS A 74 4.78 -21.11 9.17
C HIS A 74 4.66 -19.82 9.99
N SER A 75 5.22 -19.79 11.21
CA SER A 75 5.20 -18.59 12.05
C SER A 75 5.93 -17.39 11.42
N ARG A 76 6.97 -17.61 10.61
CA ARG A 76 7.65 -16.53 9.90
C ARG A 76 6.80 -16.00 8.75
N GLU A 77 6.06 -16.87 8.07
CA GLU A 77 5.17 -16.50 6.98
C GLU A 77 3.97 -15.71 7.49
N MET A 78 3.41 -16.09 8.64
CA MET A 78 2.36 -15.32 9.31
C MET A 78 2.81 -13.88 9.62
N LYS A 79 4.05 -13.71 10.11
CA LYS A 79 4.64 -12.36 10.31
C LYS A 79 4.89 -11.57 9.02
N VAL A 80 4.88 -12.22 7.86
CA VAL A 80 4.89 -11.51 6.57
C VAL A 80 3.48 -11.06 6.25
N LEU A 81 2.48 -11.93 6.39
CA LEU A 81 1.08 -11.56 6.11
C LEU A 81 0.62 -10.41 7.00
N GLU A 82 0.92 -10.47 8.31
CA GLU A 82 0.63 -9.41 9.28
C GLU A 82 1.27 -8.07 8.90
N ARG A 83 2.53 -8.06 8.43
CA ARG A 83 3.19 -6.80 8.04
C ARG A 83 2.49 -6.10 6.87
N PHE A 84 1.85 -6.85 5.98
CA PHE A 84 1.17 -6.28 4.83
C PHE A 84 -0.34 -6.09 5.08
N SER A 85 -0.89 -6.46 6.25
CA SER A 85 -2.32 -6.29 6.51
C SER A 85 -2.77 -4.82 6.54
N ASP A 86 -1.84 -3.89 6.72
CA ASP A 86 -2.09 -2.45 6.65
C ASP A 86 -2.62 -2.02 5.27
N LEU A 87 -2.39 -2.81 4.22
CA LEU A 87 -2.93 -2.62 2.87
C LEU A 87 -4.24 -3.41 2.64
N GLY A 88 -4.87 -3.94 3.70
CA GLY A 88 -6.11 -4.71 3.64
C GLY A 88 -5.99 -6.00 2.82
N GLN A 89 -7.01 -6.29 2.02
CA GLN A 89 -7.08 -7.52 1.21
C GLN A 89 -5.96 -7.59 0.18
N GLU A 90 -5.60 -6.47 -0.45
CA GLU A 90 -4.51 -6.43 -1.44
C GLU A 90 -3.14 -6.63 -0.80
N GLY A 91 -2.98 -6.18 0.44
CA GLY A 91 -1.80 -6.48 1.25
C GLY A 91 -1.57 -7.97 1.46
N HIS A 92 -2.64 -8.71 1.75
CA HIS A 92 -2.57 -10.16 1.88
C HIS A 92 -2.16 -10.83 0.55
N THR A 93 -2.74 -10.38 -0.58
CA THR A 93 -2.36 -10.85 -1.93
C THR A 93 -0.89 -10.57 -2.22
N LEU A 94 -0.42 -9.35 -1.96
CA LEU A 94 0.97 -8.95 -2.15
C LEU A 94 1.92 -9.79 -1.29
N ALA A 95 1.64 -9.97 0.00
CA ALA A 95 2.44 -10.82 0.87
C ALA A 95 2.52 -12.26 0.35
N MET A 96 1.42 -12.82 -0.15
CA MET A 96 1.40 -14.15 -0.74
C MET A 96 2.25 -14.25 -2.02
N LEU A 97 2.23 -13.24 -2.89
CA LEU A 97 3.10 -13.17 -4.07
C LEU A 97 4.58 -13.12 -3.65
N LEU A 98 4.91 -12.25 -2.70
CA LEU A 98 6.27 -12.08 -2.17
C LEU A 98 6.81 -13.35 -1.49
N LEU A 99 5.96 -14.11 -0.81
CA LEU A 99 6.33 -15.41 -0.26
C LEU A 99 6.63 -16.40 -1.39
N ARG A 100 5.78 -16.49 -2.41
CA ARG A 100 5.96 -17.39 -3.56
C ARG A 100 7.23 -17.10 -4.35
N LEU A 101 7.57 -15.83 -4.58
CA LEU A 101 8.80 -15.44 -5.28
C LEU A 101 10.07 -15.92 -4.56
N GLY A 102 10.08 -15.84 -3.22
CA GLY A 102 11.23 -16.24 -2.41
C GLY A 102 11.35 -17.76 -2.21
N ARG A 103 10.24 -18.46 -1.98
CA ARG A 103 10.28 -19.88 -1.57
C ARG A 103 9.81 -20.87 -2.64
N GLY A 104 9.19 -20.40 -3.72
CA GLY A 104 8.46 -21.23 -4.68
C GLY A 104 6.99 -21.46 -4.28
N ARG A 105 6.24 -22.17 -5.12
CA ARG A 105 4.84 -22.56 -4.83
C ARG A 105 4.80 -23.65 -3.74
N LEU A 106 3.76 -23.61 -2.91
CA LEU A 106 3.43 -24.70 -1.99
C LEU A 106 2.85 -25.87 -2.80
N GLY A 107 3.35 -27.08 -2.58
CA GLY A 107 2.75 -28.33 -3.09
C GLY A 107 3.04 -28.67 -4.55
N ARG A 108 4.32 -28.82 -4.93
CA ARG A 108 4.68 -29.61 -6.12
C ARG A 108 5.30 -30.93 -5.66
#